data_AF-A0A5B7C252-F1
#
_entry.id   AF-A0A5B7C252-F1
#
_cell.length_a   1.000
_cell.length_b   1.000
_cell.length_c   1.000
_cell.angle_alpha   90.00
_cell.angle_beta   90.00
_cell.angle_gamma   90.00
#
_symmetry.space_group_name_H-M   'P 1'
#
loop_
_entity.id
_entity.type
_entity.pdbx_description
1 polymer ?
#
loop_
_entity_poly.entity_id
_entity_poly.type
_entity_poly.pdbx_seq_one_letter_code
_entity_poly.pdbx_strand_id
1 'polypeptide(L)'
;MGSMAQGLYEYGIFSTFIPGGDVPAGWFSNKSSGSSISFTVPSLPNLGIRGLNVCCVYTFSNNQDNWSPCPLFTKVTNKTKDLKWIYSPGYFGIPEDGKDMMWFWESVRRWR
;
A
#
# COMPACT_ATOMS: atom_id res chain seq x y z
N MET A 1 -10.32 11.93 21.21
CA MET A 1 -8.87 11.70 21.10
C MET A 1 -8.55 11.51 19.63
N GLY A 2 -7.61 12.27 19.06
CA GLY A 2 -7.20 12.06 17.67
C GLY A 2 -6.44 10.74 17.55
N SER A 3 -6.76 9.95 16.54
CA SER A 3 -6.00 8.74 16.21
C SER A 3 -4.59 9.15 15.71
N MET A 4 -3.56 8.46 16.22
CA MET A 4 -2.16 8.75 15.90
C MET A 4 -1.68 7.87 14.73
N ALA A 5 -0.65 8.32 14.02
CA ALA A 5 0.01 7.51 13.00
C ALA A 5 0.64 6.25 13.63
N GLN A 6 0.54 5.12 12.93
CA GLN A 6 1.08 3.83 13.37
C GLN A 6 2.13 3.34 12.35
N GLY A 7 3.23 2.78 12.84
CA GLY A 7 4.31 2.23 12.02
C GLY A 7 4.49 0.73 12.24
N LEU A 8 4.83 0.00 11.18
CA LEU A 8 5.14 -1.42 11.20
C LEU A 8 6.37 -1.67 10.32
N TYR A 9 7.33 -2.45 10.81
CA TYR A 9 8.46 -2.92 10.03
C TYR A 9 8.52 -4.44 10.04
N GLU A 10 8.39 -5.06 8.88
CA GLU A 10 8.42 -6.51 8.71
C GLU A 10 8.81 -6.87 7.28
N TYR A 11 9.44 -8.05 7.10
CA TYR A 11 9.85 -8.55 5.77
C TYR A 11 10.69 -7.59 4.91
N GLY A 12 11.34 -6.59 5.52
CA GLY A 12 12.08 -5.54 4.81
C GLY A 12 11.19 -4.44 4.21
N ILE A 13 9.96 -4.29 4.72
CA ILE A 13 8.99 -3.28 4.34
C ILE A 13 8.66 -2.42 5.55
N PHE A 14 8.73 -1.09 5.37
CA PHE A 14 8.18 -0.14 6.34
C PHE A 14 6.77 0.21 5.89
N SER A 15 5.79 0.00 6.77
CA SER A 15 4.39 0.35 6.59
C SER A 15 4.00 1.44 7.59
N THR A 16 3.29 2.44 7.14
CA THR A 16 2.76 3.55 7.93
C THR A 16 1.27 3.70 7.68
N PHE A 17 0.49 3.75 8.76
CA PHE A 17 -0.96 3.93 8.73
C PHE A 17 -1.30 5.30 9.32
N ILE A 18 -1.99 6.14 8.55
CA ILE A 18 -2.31 7.52 8.90
C ILE A 18 -3.84 7.74 8.82
N PRO A 19 -4.51 8.01 9.96
CA PRO A 19 -5.95 8.27 9.99
C PRO A 19 -6.33 9.53 9.22
N GLY A 20 -7.45 9.48 8.50
CA GLY A 20 -8.00 10.60 7.70
C GLY A 20 -7.08 11.07 6.57
N GLY A 21 -6.08 10.27 6.21
CA GLY A 21 -5.09 10.63 5.19
C GLY A 21 -5.59 10.39 3.77
N ASP A 22 -5.37 11.37 2.90
CA ASP A 22 -5.39 11.23 1.45
C ASP A 22 -3.99 10.96 0.91
N VAL A 23 -3.89 10.40 -0.30
CA VAL A 23 -2.60 10.29 -1.01
C VAL A 23 -2.02 11.69 -1.23
N PRO A 24 -0.84 12.03 -0.66
CA PRO A 24 -0.31 13.38 -0.71
C PRO A 24 -0.13 13.89 -2.16
N ALA A 25 -0.52 15.14 -2.37
CA ALA A 25 -0.35 15.79 -3.65
C ALA A 25 1.15 15.87 -4.02
N GLY A 26 1.47 15.54 -5.27
CA GLY A 26 2.84 15.60 -5.79
C GLY A 26 3.80 14.45 -5.43
N TRP A 27 3.48 13.55 -4.49
CA TRP A 27 4.40 12.47 -4.09
C TRP A 27 4.46 11.30 -5.07
N PHE A 28 3.36 11.06 -5.79
CA PHE A 28 3.23 9.91 -6.69
C PHE A 28 2.92 10.38 -8.12
N SER A 29 3.69 9.87 -9.07
CA SER A 29 3.46 10.11 -10.50
C SER A 29 2.32 9.28 -11.09
N ASN A 30 2.11 8.07 -10.55
CA ASN A 30 1.05 7.16 -10.99
C ASN A 30 -0.03 7.09 -9.91
N LYS A 31 -1.29 7.38 -10.26
CA LYS A 31 -2.44 7.38 -9.34
C LYS A 31 -3.67 6.74 -10.00
N SER A 32 -4.52 6.12 -9.20
CA SER A 32 -5.78 5.51 -9.60
C SER A 32 -6.75 5.63 -8.43
N SER A 33 -8.05 5.82 -8.71
CA SER A 33 -9.12 5.77 -7.70
C SER A 33 -9.66 4.35 -7.50
N GLY A 34 -9.26 3.39 -8.34
CA GLY A 34 -9.68 1.99 -8.24
C GLY A 34 -8.79 1.15 -7.33
N SER A 35 -9.18 -0.12 -7.16
CA SER A 35 -8.42 -1.11 -6.38
C SER A 35 -7.12 -1.59 -7.02
N SER A 36 -6.81 -1.13 -8.23
CA SER A 36 -5.59 -1.49 -8.95
C SER A 36 -5.09 -0.36 -9.85
N ILE A 37 -3.79 -0.42 -10.12
CA ILE A 37 -3.09 0.47 -11.06
C ILE A 37 -2.06 -0.34 -11.84
N SER A 38 -1.80 0.06 -13.07
CA SER A 38 -0.74 -0.48 -13.91
C SER A 38 0.01 0.66 -14.57
N PHE A 39 1.34 0.54 -14.64
CA PHE A 39 2.20 1.54 -15.27
C PHE A 39 3.40 0.85 -15.92
N THR A 40 4.01 1.52 -16.88
CA THR A 40 5.20 1.03 -17.58
C THR A 40 6.44 1.69 -17.00
N VAL A 41 7.43 0.90 -16.63
CA VAL A 41 8.75 1.41 -16.20
C VAL A 41 9.68 1.40 -17.42
N PRO A 42 10.29 2.52 -17.80
CA PRO A 42 11.24 2.54 -18.90
C PRO A 42 12.45 1.66 -18.56
N SER A 43 12.83 0.80 -19.50
CA SER A 43 14.04 0.00 -19.40
C SER A 43 15.22 0.86 -19.85
N LEU A 44 16.08 1.22 -18.91
CA LEU A 44 17.28 2.02 -19.17
C LEU A 44 18.52 1.18 -18.84
N PRO A 45 19.57 1.21 -19.67
CA PRO A 45 20.83 0.52 -19.36
C PRO A 45 21.36 0.98 -17.99
N ASN A 46 21.73 0.03 -17.13
CA ASN A 46 22.28 0.26 -15.79
C ASN A 46 21.32 0.84 -14.72
N LEU A 47 20.03 1.00 -15.02
CA LEU A 47 19.02 1.42 -14.05
C LEU A 47 18.13 0.22 -13.66
N GLY A 48 18.23 -0.17 -12.39
CA GLY A 48 17.39 -1.22 -11.80
C GLY A 48 16.41 -0.64 -10.77
N ILE A 49 15.26 -1.29 -10.63
CA ILE A 49 14.30 -0.98 -9.57
C ILE A 49 14.95 -1.35 -8.23
N ARG A 50 15.10 -0.37 -7.33
CA ARG A 50 15.68 -0.60 -5.98
C ARG A 50 14.61 -0.95 -4.95
N GLY A 51 13.42 -0.40 -5.14
CA GLY A 51 12.30 -0.45 -4.21
C GLY A 51 11.03 -0.03 -4.93
N LEU A 52 9.90 -0.31 -4.29
CA LEU A 52 8.61 0.27 -4.60
C LEU A 52 8.09 0.98 -3.37
N ASN A 53 7.49 2.14 -3.61
CA ASN A 53 6.71 2.91 -2.67
C ASN A 53 5.26 2.84 -3.13
N VAL A 54 4.38 2.36 -2.27
CA VAL A 54 2.96 2.20 -2.57
C VAL A 54 2.17 2.95 -1.50
N CYS A 55 1.13 3.63 -1.96
CA CYS A 55 0.18 4.31 -1.10
C CYS A 55 -1.23 3.93 -1.53
N CYS A 56 -2.06 3.57 -0.58
CA CYS A 56 -3.48 3.33 -0.79
C CYS A 56 -4.29 3.96 0.35
N VAL A 57 -5.54 4.30 0.06
CA VAL A 57 -6.50 4.78 1.03
C VAL A 57 -7.62 3.76 1.10
N TYR A 58 -8.06 3.41 2.31
CA TYR A 58 -9.15 2.46 2.54
C TYR A 58 -10.06 2.91 3.68
N THR A 59 -11.28 2.40 3.68
CA THR A 59 -12.28 2.62 4.72
C THR A 59 -12.85 1.27 5.16
N PHE A 60 -13.37 1.20 6.38
CA PHE A 60 -14.20 0.07 6.79
C PHE A 60 -15.67 0.50 6.81
N SER A 61 -16.50 -0.24 6.07
CA SER A 61 -17.95 -0.05 6.12
C SER A 61 -18.53 -0.84 7.30
N ASN A 62 -19.41 -0.19 8.06
CA ASN A 62 -20.02 -0.75 9.27
C ASN A 62 -21.14 -1.78 8.96
N ASN A 63 -21.08 -2.46 7.81
CA ASN A 63 -22.06 -3.51 7.47
C ASN A 63 -21.69 -4.78 8.26
N GLN A 64 -22.04 -4.73 9.55
CA GLN A 64 -21.88 -5.73 10.60
C GLN A 64 -22.68 -7.01 10.32
N ASP A 65 -22.33 -7.78 9.30
CA ASP A 65 -22.82 -9.17 9.18
C ASP A 65 -21.72 -10.20 8.87
N ASN A 66 -20.50 -9.75 8.56
CA ASN A 66 -19.36 -10.65 8.39
C ASN A 66 -18.12 -10.01 9.00
N TRP A 67 -17.77 -10.40 10.23
CA TRP A 67 -16.49 -10.10 10.91
C TRP A 67 -15.29 -10.78 10.21
N SER A 68 -15.27 -10.84 8.88
CA SER A 68 -14.05 -11.14 8.15
C SER A 68 -13.55 -9.81 7.62
N PRO A 69 -12.60 -9.14 8.31
CA PRO A 69 -11.88 -8.05 7.65
C PRO A 69 -11.33 -8.65 6.35
N CYS A 70 -11.80 -8.15 5.20
CA CYS A 70 -11.18 -8.46 3.92
C CYS A 70 -9.68 -8.27 4.10
N PRO A 71 -8.84 -9.26 3.75
CA PRO A 71 -7.43 -9.15 4.03
C PRO A 71 -6.89 -7.91 3.33
N LEU A 72 -6.33 -6.98 4.10
CA LEU A 72 -5.61 -5.84 3.53
C LEU A 72 -4.35 -6.43 2.92
N PHE A 73 -4.21 -6.36 1.60
CA PHE A 73 -3.00 -6.81 0.92
C PHE A 73 -2.75 -5.99 -0.33
N THR A 74 -1.48 -5.89 -0.70
CA THR A 74 -1.06 -5.39 -2.00
C THR A 74 -0.52 -6.54 -2.84
N LYS A 75 -1.01 -6.67 -4.08
CA LYS A 75 -0.45 -7.58 -5.09
C LYS A 75 0.30 -6.77 -6.13
N VAL A 76 1.56 -7.10 -6.34
CA VAL A 76 2.41 -6.50 -7.37
C VAL A 76 2.82 -7.56 -8.39
N THR A 77 2.56 -7.28 -9.67
CA THR A 77 2.96 -8.16 -10.77
C THR A 77 3.87 -7.40 -11.72
N ASN A 78 5.10 -7.89 -11.92
CA ASN A 78 5.99 -7.48 -13.00
C ASN A 78 5.79 -8.42 -14.19
N LYS A 79 5.11 -7.91 -15.23
CA LYS A 79 4.77 -8.68 -16.43
C LYS A 79 5.98 -9.03 -17.31
N THR A 80 7.05 -8.23 -17.29
CA THR A 80 8.22 -8.46 -18.16
C THR A 80 9.17 -9.51 -17.59
N LYS A 81 9.14 -9.72 -16.28
CA LYS A 81 9.94 -10.73 -15.56
C LYS A 81 9.13 -11.94 -15.10
N ASP A 82 7.83 -11.99 -15.42
CA ASP A 82 6.87 -12.96 -14.88
C ASP A 82 6.98 -13.15 -13.36
N LEU A 83 7.07 -12.02 -12.65
CA LEU A 83 7.33 -12.01 -11.21
C LEU A 83 6.11 -11.46 -10.47
N LYS A 84 5.64 -12.19 -9.46
CA LYS A 84 4.47 -11.82 -8.66
C LYS A 84 4.82 -11.82 -7.18
N TRP A 85 4.45 -10.74 -6.50
CA TRP A 85 4.60 -10.56 -5.06
C TRP A 85 3.26 -10.20 -4.44
N ILE A 86 3.01 -10.72 -3.25
CA ILE A 86 1.86 -10.37 -2.42
C ILE A 86 2.41 -9.97 -1.06
N TYR A 87 2.01 -8.80 -0.59
CA TYR A 87 2.30 -8.33 0.75
C TYR A 87 0.99 -8.10 1.50
N SER A 88 0.84 -8.76 2.63
CA SER A 88 -0.25 -8.53 3.57
C SER A 88 0.38 -8.23 4.93
N PRO A 89 0.12 -7.06 5.52
CA PRO A 89 0.76 -6.69 6.76
C PRO A 89 0.22 -7.55 7.91
N GLY A 90 1.10 -7.97 8.83
CA GLY A 90 0.70 -8.74 10.01
C GLY A 90 -0.22 -7.94 10.95
N TYR A 91 -0.08 -6.62 10.93
CA TYR A 91 -0.90 -5.67 11.67
C TYR A 91 -1.22 -4.46 10.77
N PHE A 92 -2.45 -3.94 10.84
CA PHE A 92 -2.85 -2.77 10.07
C PHE A 92 -3.62 -1.78 10.92
N GLY A 93 -3.59 -0.50 10.52
CA GLY A 93 -4.35 0.55 11.17
C GLY A 93 -5.86 0.38 10.98
N ILE A 94 -6.63 0.58 12.03
CA ILE A 94 -8.10 0.51 11.95
C ILE A 94 -8.63 1.94 11.83
N PRO A 95 -9.22 2.35 10.69
CA PRO A 95 -9.92 3.63 10.60
C PRO A 95 -11.05 3.72 11.61
N GLU A 96 -11.30 4.94 12.09
CA GLU A 96 -12.55 5.25 12.79
C GLU A 96 -13.75 5.10 11.83
N ASP A 97 -14.94 4.88 12.39
CA ASP A 97 -16.15 4.61 11.61
C ASP A 97 -16.40 5.66 10.53
N GLY A 98 -16.53 5.19 9.28
CA GLY A 98 -16.77 6.04 8.12
C GLY A 98 -15.62 6.98 7.76
N LYS A 99 -14.44 6.81 8.37
CA LYS A 99 -13.24 7.59 8.04
C LYS A 99 -12.26 6.76 7.21
N ASP A 100 -11.43 7.50 6.50
CA ASP A 100 -10.38 6.95 5.66
C ASP A 100 -9.11 6.67 6.48
N MET A 101 -8.35 5.68 6.03
CA MET A 101 -7.02 5.36 6.51
C MET A 101 -6.07 5.29 5.32
N MET A 102 -5.01 6.08 5.36
CA MET A 102 -3.92 5.96 4.41
C MET A 102 -2.96 4.88 4.89
N TRP A 103 -2.65 3.93 4.02
CA TRP A 103 -1.54 3.00 4.19
C TRP A 103 -0.47 3.29 3.16
N PHE A 104 0.69 3.72 3.65
CA PHE A 104 1.89 3.92 2.86
C PHE A 104 2.90 2.83 3.22
N TRP A 105 3.52 2.21 2.23
CA TRP A 105 4.63 1.31 2.48
C TRP A 105 5.75 1.45 1.47
N GLU A 106 6.98 1.23 1.95
CA GLU A 106 8.20 1.24 1.16
C GLU A 106 8.99 -0.06 1.35
N SER A 107 9.49 -0.61 0.25
CA SER A 107 10.31 -1.83 0.28
C SER A 107 11.80 -1.53 0.21
N VAL A 108 12.56 -2.13 1.12
CA VAL A 108 14.02 -2.09 1.13
C VAL A 108 14.57 -3.36 0.48
N ARG A 109 14.98 -3.23 -0.79
CA ARG A 109 15.78 -4.20 -1.57
C ARG A 109 15.25 -5.64 -1.64
N ARG A 110 14.28 -5.88 -2.53
CA ARG A 110 14.01 -7.25 -3.05
C ARG A 110 13.36 -7.28 -4.44
N TRP A 111 13.89 -6.50 -5.39
CA TRP A 111 13.39 -6.44 -6.78
C TRP A 111 14.35 -7.07 -7.80
N ARG A 112 15.03 -8.15 -7.40
CA ARG A 112 15.81 -8.99 -8.33
C ARG A 112 15.03 -10.24 -8.68
#